data_AF-A0A7X3V9W1-F1
#
_entry.id   AF-A0A7X3V9W1-F1
#
_cell.length_a   1.000
_cell.length_b   1.000
_cell.length_c   1.000
_cell.angle_alpha   90.00
_cell.angle_beta   90.00
_cell.angle_gamma   90.00
#
_symmetry.space_group_name_H-M   'P 1'
#
loop_
_entity.id
_entity.type
_entity.pdbx_description
1 polymer ?
#
loop_
_entity_poly.entity_id
_entity_poly.type
_entity_poly.pdbx_seq_one_letter_code
_entity_poly.pdbx_strand_id
1 'polypeptide(L)'
;MTVEVEGEGEAGALPGEGATLVAFMSFAAVRGFGARHPLIALADRVAELGVRLGPLTTFYERGAEDSEDEANLERAWQDGAPLAASLAALAVTLATDERAAQFVRRAGAESLAGEGAALEAIAERAGRAKRRVRLTYDL
;
A
#
# COMPACT_ATOMS: atom_id res chain seq x y z
N MET A 1 -6.42 1.52 8.12
CA MET A 1 -6.13 2.27 6.88
C MET A 1 -7.42 2.77 6.30
N THR A 2 -7.43 3.98 5.75
CA THR A 2 -8.58 4.49 5.01
C THR A 2 -8.20 4.84 3.57
N VAL A 3 -9.16 4.60 2.68
CA VAL A 3 -9.04 4.82 1.25
C VAL A 3 -10.12 5.81 0.84
N GLU A 4 -9.71 6.94 0.30
CA GLU A 4 -10.61 7.95 -0.27
C GLU A 4 -10.49 7.97 -1.79
N VAL A 5 -11.62 8.18 -2.47
CA VAL A 5 -11.71 8.35 -3.91
C VAL A 5 -12.19 9.76 -4.21
N GLU A 6 -11.50 10.45 -5.10
CA GLU A 6 -11.80 11.83 -5.48
C GLU A 6 -13.25 11.97 -5.98
N GLY A 7 -14.04 12.80 -5.30
CA GLY A 7 -15.45 13.03 -5.62
C GLY A 7 -16.43 11.97 -5.09
N GLU A 8 -15.96 10.92 -4.40
CA GLU A 8 -16.80 9.90 -3.76
C GLU A 8 -16.63 9.86 -2.23
N GLY A 9 -15.49 10.32 -1.69
CA GLY A 9 -15.17 10.22 -0.27
C GLY A 9 -14.58 8.85 0.08
N GLU A 10 -14.83 8.37 1.30
CA GLU A 10 -14.30 7.08 1.77
C GLU A 10 -14.92 5.88 1.02
N ALA A 11 -14.06 4.98 0.54
CA ALA A 11 -14.46 3.83 -0.28
C ALA A 11 -14.92 2.59 0.53
N GLY A 12 -14.96 2.69 1.86
CA GLY A 12 -15.28 1.60 2.79
C GLY A 12 -14.04 0.93 3.39
N ALA A 13 -14.27 0.09 4.42
CA ALA A 13 -13.20 -0.60 5.14
C ALA A 13 -12.62 -1.77 4.33
N LEU A 14 -11.29 -1.93 4.41
CA LEU A 14 -10.60 -3.10 3.88
C LEU A 14 -10.72 -4.29 4.86
N PRO A 15 -10.55 -5.54 4.39
CA PRO A 15 -10.37 -6.68 5.28
C PRO A 15 -9.29 -6.40 6.33
N GLY A 16 -9.51 -6.80 7.58
CA GLY A 16 -8.54 -6.54 8.66
C GLY A 16 -8.17 -5.06 8.83
N GLU A 17 -9.04 -4.14 8.37
CA GLU A 17 -8.82 -2.68 8.36
C GLU A 17 -7.58 -2.23 7.57
N GLY A 18 -7.01 -3.12 6.75
CA GLY A 18 -5.77 -2.86 6.00
C GLY A 18 -4.52 -2.80 6.87
N ALA A 19 -4.53 -3.37 8.08
CA ALA A 19 -3.44 -3.25 9.05
C ALA A 19 -2.13 -3.88 8.53
N THR A 20 -2.21 -5.04 7.90
CA THR A 20 -1.02 -5.73 7.37
C THR A 20 -0.48 -5.01 6.14
N LEU A 21 -1.36 -4.48 5.29
CA LEU A 21 -0.99 -3.67 4.14
C LEU A 21 -0.27 -2.37 4.56
N VAL A 22 -0.80 -1.65 5.56
CA VAL A 22 -0.12 -0.48 6.14
C VAL A 22 1.23 -0.87 6.71
N ALA A 23 1.32 -1.96 7.49
CA ALA A 23 2.60 -2.41 8.02
C ALA A 23 3.63 -2.68 6.91
N PHE A 24 3.24 -3.39 5.85
CA PHE A 24 4.10 -3.63 4.70
C PHE A 24 4.55 -2.32 4.03
N MET A 25 3.62 -1.40 3.77
CA MET A 25 3.90 -0.11 3.14
C MET A 25 4.85 0.75 3.98
N SER A 26 4.67 0.78 5.31
CA SER A 26 5.56 1.48 6.24
C SER A 26 6.97 0.90 6.22
N PHE A 27 7.11 -0.44 6.26
CA PHE A 27 8.42 -1.07 6.16
C PHE A 27 9.06 -0.88 4.77
N ALA A 28 8.26 -0.86 3.70
CA ALA A 28 8.75 -0.56 2.35
C ALA A 28 9.28 0.88 2.23
N ALA A 29 8.63 1.86 2.88
CA ALA A 29 9.08 3.24 2.91
C ALA A 29 10.42 3.41 3.63
N VAL A 30 10.70 2.59 4.66
CA VAL A 30 11.93 2.69 5.47
C VAL A 30 13.02 1.66 5.14
N ARG A 31 12.89 0.90 4.04
CA ARG A 31 13.84 -0.16 3.67
C ARG A 31 15.29 0.30 3.46
N GLY A 32 15.52 1.59 3.19
CA GLY A 32 16.85 2.18 3.04
C GLY A 32 17.58 2.52 4.35
N PHE A 33 16.94 2.39 5.51
CA PHE A 33 17.47 2.86 6.80
C PHE A 33 18.21 1.78 7.60
N GLY A 34 18.52 0.62 7.02
CA GLY A 34 19.38 -0.41 7.61
C GLY A 34 18.72 -1.34 8.65
N ALA A 35 17.41 -1.23 8.85
CA ALA A 35 16.65 -2.12 9.73
C ALA A 35 16.50 -3.54 9.12
N ARG A 36 16.36 -4.55 9.99
CA ARG A 36 16.25 -5.98 9.59
C ARG A 36 14.89 -6.53 10.00
N HIS A 37 13.84 -6.16 9.28
CA HIS A 37 12.49 -6.69 9.47
C HIS A 37 12.08 -7.59 8.28
N PRO A 38 11.33 -8.70 8.48
CA PRO A 38 10.90 -9.55 7.36
C PRO A 38 10.11 -8.80 6.27
N LEU A 39 9.34 -7.75 6.63
CA LEU A 39 8.64 -6.91 5.65
C LEU A 39 9.57 -6.00 4.83
N ILE A 40 10.72 -5.61 5.38
CA ILE A 40 11.78 -4.92 4.60
C ILE A 40 12.34 -5.87 3.56
N ALA A 41 12.70 -7.09 3.99
CA ALA A 41 13.21 -8.12 3.08
C ALA A 41 12.16 -8.51 2.01
N LEU A 42 10.88 -8.51 2.36
CA LEU A 42 9.79 -8.66 1.40
C LEU A 42 9.76 -7.50 0.40
N ALA A 43 9.82 -6.25 0.87
CA ALA A 43 9.81 -5.06 0.02
C ALA A 43 10.99 -5.05 -0.98
N ASP A 44 12.18 -5.43 -0.52
CA ASP A 44 13.34 -5.59 -1.39
C ASP A 44 13.12 -6.69 -2.42
N ARG A 45 12.61 -7.85 -1.99
CA ARG A 45 12.34 -8.97 -2.88
C ARG A 45 11.33 -8.63 -3.98
N VAL A 46 10.23 -7.97 -3.64
CA VAL A 46 9.22 -7.60 -4.66
C VAL A 46 9.76 -6.52 -5.60
N ALA A 47 10.62 -5.61 -5.13
CA ALA A 47 11.26 -4.60 -5.97
C ALA A 47 12.28 -5.23 -6.93
N GLU A 48 13.07 -6.20 -6.49
CA GLU A 48 13.97 -6.99 -7.35
C GLU A 48 13.20 -7.69 -8.49
N LEU A 49 11.95 -8.07 -8.22
CA LEU A 49 11.05 -8.70 -9.19
C LEU A 49 10.27 -7.67 -10.05
N GLY A 50 10.58 -6.38 -9.92
CA GLY A 50 10.04 -5.32 -10.77
C GLY A 50 8.74 -4.70 -10.28
N VAL A 51 8.25 -5.02 -9.08
CA VAL A 51 7.08 -4.35 -8.49
C VAL A 51 7.46 -2.90 -8.17
N ARG A 52 6.69 -1.95 -8.72
CA ARG A 52 6.91 -0.52 -8.45
C ARG A 52 6.38 -0.17 -7.08
N LEU A 53 7.28 0.11 -6.14
CA LEU A 53 6.89 0.45 -4.76
C LEU A 53 6.42 1.90 -4.58
N GLY A 54 6.80 2.82 -5.47
CA GLY A 54 6.44 4.25 -5.36
C GLY A 54 4.96 4.47 -5.00
N PRO A 55 3.99 3.94 -5.78
CA PRO A 55 2.56 4.06 -5.47
C PRO A 55 2.15 3.48 -4.12
N LEU A 56 2.81 2.39 -3.68
CA LEU A 56 2.56 1.75 -2.39
C LEU A 56 3.16 2.54 -1.21
N THR A 57 4.06 3.48 -1.49
CA THR A 57 4.71 4.33 -0.48
C THR A 57 4.20 5.77 -0.49
N THR A 58 3.15 6.07 -1.27
CA THR A 58 2.45 7.37 -1.24
C THR A 58 1.22 7.26 -0.35
N PHE A 59 1.44 7.33 0.96
CA PHE A 59 0.41 7.28 1.99
C PHE A 59 0.91 8.04 3.22
N TYR A 60 -0.01 8.68 3.95
CA TYR A 60 0.34 9.60 5.03
C TYR A 60 -0.61 9.47 6.21
N GLU A 61 -0.21 10.02 7.35
CA GLU A 61 -1.06 10.08 8.53
C GLU A 61 -2.30 10.94 8.25
N ARG A 62 -3.45 10.51 8.76
CA ARG A 62 -4.73 11.19 8.54
C ARG A 62 -4.86 12.50 9.32
N GLY A 63 -4.35 12.52 10.55
CA GLY A 63 -4.42 13.69 11.42
C GLY A 63 -3.32 14.67 11.05
N ALA A 64 -3.69 15.81 10.47
CA ALA A 64 -2.74 16.90 10.26
C ALA A 64 -2.57 17.71 11.55
N GLU A 65 -1.34 17.79 12.05
CA GLU A 65 -0.99 18.60 13.22
C GLU A 65 -0.43 19.97 12.81
N ASP A 66 0.20 20.04 11.64
CA ASP A 66 0.78 21.26 11.09
C ASP A 66 0.66 21.39 9.55
N SER A 67 1.23 22.46 9.02
CA SER A 67 1.21 22.75 7.58
C SER A 67 2.01 21.76 6.72
N GLU A 68 2.98 21.04 7.30
CA GLU A 68 3.72 19.99 6.60
C GLU A 68 2.81 18.76 6.42
N ASP A 69 2.04 18.40 7.44
CA ASP A 69 1.06 17.32 7.35
C ASP A 69 -0.06 17.64 6.35
N GLU A 70 -0.56 18.86 6.33
CA GLU A 70 -1.53 19.31 5.32
C GLU A 70 -0.97 19.15 3.90
N ALA A 71 0.29 19.54 3.69
CA ALA A 71 0.96 19.37 2.40
C ALA A 71 1.16 17.89 2.05
N ASN A 72 1.44 17.04 3.04
CA ASN A 72 1.55 15.60 2.87
C ASN A 72 0.21 14.95 2.51
N LEU A 73 -0.89 15.36 3.16
CA LEU A 73 -2.24 14.90 2.85
C LEU A 73 -2.69 15.27 1.43
N GLU A 74 -2.26 16.44 0.91
CA GLU A 74 -2.52 16.78 -0.49
C GLU A 74 -1.66 15.92 -1.45
N ARG A 75 -0.39 15.68 -1.09
CA ARG A 75 0.51 14.77 -1.85
C ARG A 75 0.06 13.32 -1.84
N ALA A 76 -0.78 12.93 -0.88
CA ALA A 76 -1.34 11.59 -0.77
C ALA A 76 -2.29 11.25 -1.93
N TRP A 77 -2.86 12.27 -2.61
CA TRP A 77 -3.66 12.05 -3.80
C TRP A 77 -2.80 11.58 -4.97
N GLN A 78 -3.07 10.37 -5.43
CA GLN A 78 -2.33 9.72 -6.52
C GLN A 78 -3.27 9.10 -7.54
N ASP A 79 -2.77 8.83 -8.75
CA ASP A 79 -3.54 8.16 -9.78
C ASP A 79 -3.85 6.70 -9.37
N GLY A 80 -5.11 6.27 -9.53
CA GLY A 80 -5.53 4.91 -9.19
C GLY A 80 -4.89 3.82 -10.06
N ALA A 81 -4.61 4.10 -11.34
CA ALA A 81 -4.10 3.09 -12.28
C ALA A 81 -2.67 2.60 -11.95
N PRO A 82 -1.69 3.48 -11.66
CA PRO A 82 -0.37 3.05 -11.17
C PRO A 82 -0.45 2.25 -9.87
N LEU A 83 -1.30 2.66 -8.92
CA LEU A 83 -1.48 1.95 -7.66
C LEU A 83 -2.05 0.54 -7.88
N ALA A 84 -3.13 0.42 -8.66
CA ALA A 84 -3.72 -0.87 -9.01
C ALA A 84 -2.70 -1.81 -9.67
N ALA A 85 -1.90 -1.30 -10.62
CA ALA A 85 -0.87 -2.10 -11.28
C ALA A 85 0.20 -2.62 -10.31
N SER A 86 0.61 -1.80 -9.34
CA SER A 86 1.56 -2.22 -8.30
C SER A 86 0.97 -3.28 -7.36
N LEU A 87 -0.30 -3.14 -6.98
CA LEU A 87 -1.00 -4.11 -6.12
C LEU A 87 -1.21 -5.45 -6.84
N ALA A 88 -1.59 -5.42 -8.12
CA ALA A 88 -1.71 -6.62 -8.94
C ALA A 88 -0.37 -7.37 -9.04
N ALA A 89 0.72 -6.65 -9.29
CA ALA A 89 2.06 -7.23 -9.38
C ALA A 89 2.55 -7.77 -8.03
N LEU A 90 2.22 -7.09 -6.92
CA LEU A 90 2.45 -7.60 -5.57
C LEU A 90 1.71 -8.92 -5.37
N ALA A 91 0.41 -8.99 -5.67
CA ALA A 91 -0.40 -10.19 -5.52
C ALA A 91 0.17 -11.39 -6.32
N VAL A 92 0.56 -11.16 -7.58
CA VAL A 92 1.24 -12.17 -8.41
C VAL A 92 2.55 -12.64 -7.76
N THR A 93 3.34 -11.71 -7.23
CA THR A 93 4.61 -12.04 -6.57
C THR A 93 4.39 -12.88 -5.31
N LEU A 94 3.41 -12.50 -4.48
CA LEU A 94 3.08 -13.26 -3.27
C LEU A 94 2.59 -14.67 -3.56
N ALA A 95 1.92 -14.87 -4.70
CA ALA A 95 1.41 -16.17 -5.13
C ALA A 95 2.48 -17.07 -5.78
N THR A 96 3.47 -16.50 -6.45
CA THR A 96 4.40 -17.26 -7.30
C THR A 96 5.85 -17.31 -6.81
N ASP A 97 6.29 -16.39 -5.94
CA ASP A 97 7.65 -16.38 -5.40
C ASP A 97 7.69 -16.99 -3.99
N GLU A 98 8.33 -18.16 -3.85
CA GLU A 98 8.41 -18.87 -2.56
C GLU A 98 9.14 -18.07 -1.48
N ARG A 99 10.10 -17.22 -1.85
CA ARG A 99 10.84 -16.39 -0.87
C ARG A 99 9.96 -15.26 -0.33
N ALA A 100 9.21 -14.58 -1.20
CA ALA A 100 8.20 -13.61 -0.79
C ALA A 100 7.18 -14.24 0.17
N ALA A 101 6.67 -15.43 -0.16
CA ALA A 101 5.75 -16.17 0.71
C ALA A 101 6.38 -16.54 2.07
N GLN A 102 7.68 -16.85 2.13
CA GLN A 102 8.38 -17.09 3.39
C GLN A 102 8.50 -15.82 4.25
N PHE A 103 8.78 -14.66 3.66
CA PHE A 103 8.82 -13.40 4.40
C PHE A 103 7.46 -13.02 4.96
N VAL A 104 6.38 -13.22 4.19
CA VAL A 104 5.00 -13.02 4.66
C VAL A 104 4.71 -13.83 5.92
N ARG A 105 4.99 -15.14 5.91
CA ARG A 105 4.76 -16.00 7.09
C ARG A 105 5.60 -15.59 8.29
N ARG A 106 6.87 -15.23 8.07
CA ARG A 106 7.76 -14.76 9.16
C ARG A 106 7.31 -13.43 9.76
N ALA A 107 6.62 -12.61 8.98
CA ALA A 107 6.06 -11.34 9.43
C ALA A 107 4.68 -11.47 10.08
N GLY A 108 4.01 -12.64 10.00
CA GLY A 108 2.60 -12.77 10.37
C GLY A 108 1.68 -11.92 9.49
N ALA A 109 2.02 -11.80 8.20
CA ALA A 109 1.38 -10.90 7.25
C ALA A 109 0.47 -11.63 6.24
N GLU A 110 -0.14 -12.75 6.62
CA GLU A 110 -0.88 -13.63 5.72
C GLU A 110 -2.11 -12.95 5.07
N SER A 111 -2.69 -11.92 5.70
CA SER A 111 -3.79 -11.15 5.13
C SER A 111 -3.35 -10.17 4.04
N LEU A 112 -2.05 -9.92 3.85
CA LEU A 112 -1.50 -8.93 2.92
C LEU A 112 -2.06 -9.07 1.50
N ALA A 113 -2.17 -10.31 1.00
CA ALA A 113 -2.68 -10.57 -0.33
C ALA A 113 -4.17 -10.19 -0.46
N GLY A 114 -4.99 -10.52 0.55
CA GLY A 114 -6.42 -10.21 0.55
C GLY A 114 -6.68 -8.70 0.70
N GLU A 115 -5.93 -8.05 1.58
CA GLU A 115 -5.98 -6.59 1.77
C GLU A 115 -5.53 -5.85 0.50
N GLY A 116 -4.43 -6.30 -0.12
CA GLY A 116 -3.91 -5.76 -1.37
C GLY A 116 -4.91 -5.88 -2.52
N ALA A 117 -5.57 -7.03 -2.68
CA ALA A 117 -6.58 -7.24 -3.71
C ALA A 117 -7.83 -6.36 -3.50
N ALA A 118 -8.25 -6.16 -2.25
CA ALA A 118 -9.36 -5.26 -1.93
C ALA A 118 -9.03 -3.81 -2.30
N LEU A 119 -7.81 -3.35 -1.98
CA LEU A 119 -7.35 -2.01 -2.39
C LEU A 119 -7.19 -1.91 -3.92
N GLU A 120 -6.68 -2.95 -4.57
CA GLU A 120 -6.51 -3.01 -6.03
C GLU A 120 -7.83 -2.75 -6.73
N ALA A 121 -8.91 -3.43 -6.29
CA ALA A 121 -10.24 -3.25 -6.87
C ALA A 121 -10.75 -1.81 -6.75
N ILE A 122 -10.48 -1.13 -5.61
CA ILE A 122 -10.85 0.28 -5.42
C ILE A 122 -10.03 1.17 -6.36
N ALA A 123 -8.71 0.98 -6.38
CA ALA A 123 -7.79 1.77 -7.19
C ALA A 123 -8.03 1.58 -8.70
N GLU A 124 -8.37 0.37 -9.15
CA GLU A 124 -8.70 0.06 -10.52
C GLU A 124 -9.99 0.78 -10.96
N ARG A 125 -11.05 0.72 -10.13
CA ARG A 125 -12.30 1.45 -10.41
C ARG A 125 -12.06 2.95 -10.51
N ALA A 126 -11.33 3.53 -9.55
CA ALA A 126 -10.98 4.95 -9.56
C ALA A 126 -10.17 5.31 -10.82
N GLY A 127 -9.17 4.49 -11.18
CA GLY A 127 -8.37 4.67 -12.38
C GLY A 127 -9.20 4.63 -13.68
N ARG A 128 -10.15 3.70 -13.80
CA ARG A 128 -11.09 3.64 -14.93
C ARG A 128 -11.98 4.88 -15.03
N ALA A 129 -12.37 5.43 -13.88
CA ALA A 129 -13.12 6.68 -13.77
C ALA A 129 -12.25 7.95 -13.90
N LYS A 130 -10.93 7.81 -14.09
CA LYS A 130 -9.93 8.90 -14.09
C LYS A 130 -9.97 9.75 -12.82
N ARG A 131 -10.17 9.10 -11.68
CA ARG A 131 -10.18 9.69 -10.35
C ARG A 131 -8.89 9.36 -9.61
N ARG A 132 -8.43 10.31 -8.79
CA ARG A 132 -7.35 10.07 -7.83
C ARG A 132 -7.86 9.28 -6.62
N VAL A 133 -6.92 8.62 -5.95
CA VAL A 133 -7.12 7.93 -4.68
C VAL A 133 -6.17 8.49 -3.65
N ARG A 134 -6.60 8.53 -2.39
CA ARG A 134 -5.77 8.93 -1.26
C ARG A 134 -5.78 7.83 -0.21
N LEU A 135 -4.58 7.43 0.22
CA LEU A 135 -4.37 6.42 1.26
C LEU A 135 -3.92 7.13 2.53
N THR A 136 -4.65 6.92 3.61
CA THR A 136 -4.29 7.46 4.94
C THR A 136 -4.31 6.37 6.01
N TYR A 137 -3.57 6.58 7.09
CA TYR A 137 -3.57 5.71 8.25
C TYR A 137 -3.69 6.52 9.55
N ASP A 138 -4.11 5.83 10.60
CA ASP A 138 -4.22 6.34 11.96
C ASP A 138 -3.14 5.63 12.81
N LEU A 139 -2.49 6.35 13.73
CA LEU A 139 -1.50 5.83 14.69
C LEU A 139 -2.12 5.36 16.01
#